data_AF-A0AAD0YFX6-F1
#
_entry.id   AF-A0AAD0YFX6-F1
#
_cell.length_a   1.000
_cell.length_b   1.000
_cell.length_c   1.000
_cell.angle_alpha   90.00
_cell.angle_beta   90.00
_cell.angle_gamma   90.00
#
_symmetry.space_group_name_H-M   'P 1'
#
loop_
_entity.id
_entity.type
_entity.pdbx_description
1 polymer ?
#
loop_
_entity_poly.entity_id
_entity_poly.type
_entity_poly.pdbx_seq_one_letter_code
_entity_poly.pdbx_strand_id
1 'polypeptide(L)'
;MKKTIITILVFFLLASCKTQQASDSSKENKTYSIRKDKDQDGVPNKDDHCPEIAGLPEFSGCPDTDGDGMADKDDACSTIAGPLENNGCPWPDTDGDGVIDKDDACPTVAGPPENKGCPWPDTDGDGVLDKDDACPTVPGGPEYNGCPKPKAMVASEISSTVRSGSASTKVSVVKKSKGSKKDKDEFPEAGKLTAGEVNDFSKWDYWQDIAAPALSQYKEEWKLFPDRRVSVQLVNKNKKPVIGKKLRLLNDKKEIVWQAVSDNKGSAELWIAPRIDDQSSSKKYFITDDKGKILSSNVTLFKKGQNIISLDVPCLEKRNLDLAFIVDATGSMGDEITYLQSELLDVLKKVEKKLANTTDVRYGSVFYRDQGDEYVTREFDFSDKAVNLVNFIKKQRAGGGGDFPEAVVEALDSSIDKLSWSKGNSTKIMFLILDAPPHYSEENINKLYDKIKLAAQKGITIIPLAASDTDKQTEYLMRTFALLTNGTYTFLTNHSGIGNNHIEPTTDSYEVEKLNELLLRLILQRSTIPSCQAPSKNEYINKKIEIELENEENPKIKIYPNPTKGVINIQSNKQIDELYLYDFSGKILIRQEKLPKGTNKIDITAYPQSAYLMRCRYGEQWDTFKIIKN
;
A
#
# COMPACT_ATOMS: atom_id res chain seq x y z
N MET A 1 -74.26 -22.75 -2.59
CA MET A 1 -73.67 -23.35 -3.80
C MET A 1 -72.49 -22.51 -4.24
N LYS A 2 -71.38 -23.17 -4.58
CA LYS A 2 -70.09 -22.59 -4.99
C LYS A 2 -70.25 -21.49 -6.04
N LYS A 3 -69.48 -20.40 -5.92
CA LYS A 3 -68.44 -20.00 -6.90
C LYS A 3 -67.83 -18.62 -6.58
N THR A 4 -66.50 -18.56 -6.77
CA THR A 4 -65.65 -17.42 -7.18
C THR A 4 -65.15 -16.38 -6.14
N ILE A 5 -63.84 -16.50 -5.85
CA ILE A 5 -62.75 -15.48 -5.81
C ILE A 5 -63.02 -14.16 -5.07
N ILE A 6 -62.30 -13.97 -3.97
CA ILE A 6 -62.26 -12.75 -3.15
C ILE A 6 -61.03 -11.93 -3.53
N THR A 7 -61.27 -10.69 -3.95
CA THR A 7 -60.32 -9.57 -4.02
C THR A 7 -60.63 -8.64 -2.84
N ILE A 8 -59.63 -8.29 -2.03
CA ILE A 8 -59.66 -7.28 -0.94
C ILE A 8 -58.80 -6.12 -1.48
N LEU A 9 -59.25 -4.92 -1.85
CA LEU A 9 -60.20 -3.93 -1.30
C LEU A 9 -59.69 -3.23 -0.03
N VAL A 10 -58.80 -2.26 -0.23
CA VAL A 10 -58.44 -1.21 0.72
C VAL A 10 -59.54 -0.14 0.71
N PHE A 11 -60.19 0.01 1.86
CA PHE A 11 -61.21 0.99 2.24
C PHE A 11 -60.58 2.39 2.39
N PHE A 12 -61.01 3.43 1.67
CA PHE A 12 -62.18 4.31 1.89
C PHE A 12 -62.01 5.38 2.98
N LEU A 13 -62.05 6.65 2.56
CA LEU A 13 -63.00 7.63 3.13
C LEU A 13 -63.24 8.78 2.14
N LEU A 14 -64.47 8.81 1.63
CA LEU A 14 -65.09 9.81 0.76
C LEU A 14 -65.82 10.86 1.60
N ALA A 15 -65.89 12.09 1.08
CA ALA A 15 -67.08 12.97 1.18
C ALA A 15 -67.07 13.90 -0.04
N SER A 16 -67.70 13.49 -1.15
CA SER A 16 -69.05 13.93 -1.58
C SER A 16 -69.27 15.43 -1.58
N CYS A 17 -69.33 16.02 -2.78
CA CYS A 17 -70.07 17.26 -3.02
C CYS A 17 -70.88 17.09 -4.31
N LYS A 18 -72.21 17.23 -4.19
CA LYS A 18 -73.17 17.20 -5.30
C LYS A 18 -73.73 18.62 -5.45
N THR A 19 -73.83 19.03 -6.70
CA THR A 19 -74.21 20.35 -7.19
C THR A 19 -75.61 20.78 -6.75
N GLN A 20 -75.76 22.05 -6.37
CA GLN A 20 -77.03 22.78 -6.42
C GLN A 20 -76.77 24.25 -6.78
N GLN A 21 -77.48 24.73 -7.80
CA GLN A 21 -77.62 26.15 -8.14
C GLN A 21 -78.36 26.88 -7.02
N ALA A 22 -77.92 28.09 -6.68
CA ALA A 22 -78.77 29.09 -6.04
C ALA A 22 -78.28 30.50 -6.37
N SER A 23 -79.28 31.36 -6.55
CA SER A 23 -79.29 32.70 -7.09
C SER A 23 -78.84 33.80 -6.13
N ASP A 24 -78.14 34.77 -6.71
CA ASP A 24 -78.32 36.24 -6.60
C ASP A 24 -78.48 36.91 -5.22
N SER A 25 -77.47 37.69 -4.82
CA SER A 25 -77.70 39.02 -4.24
C SER A 25 -76.43 39.90 -4.26
N SER A 26 -76.56 41.04 -4.94
CA SER A 26 -76.05 42.38 -4.57
C SER A 26 -74.54 42.66 -4.48
N LYS A 27 -74.02 43.25 -5.56
CA LYS A 27 -73.21 44.50 -5.68
C LYS A 27 -72.31 44.91 -4.51
N GLU A 28 -71.00 44.98 -4.77
CA GLU A 28 -70.19 46.18 -4.52
C GLU A 28 -68.87 46.18 -5.33
N ASN A 29 -68.53 47.35 -5.87
CA ASN A 29 -67.48 47.61 -6.86
C ASN A 29 -66.06 47.31 -6.36
N LYS A 30 -65.34 46.39 -7.02
CA LYS A 30 -63.87 46.47 -7.09
C LYS A 30 -63.48 47.02 -8.45
N THR A 31 -62.88 48.19 -8.43
CA THR A 31 -62.25 48.84 -9.58
C THR A 31 -61.12 47.93 -10.09
N TYR A 32 -61.37 47.21 -11.17
CA TYR A 32 -60.31 46.48 -11.88
C TYR A 32 -59.46 47.50 -12.64
N SER A 33 -58.29 47.81 -12.09
CA SER A 33 -57.20 48.36 -12.90
C SER A 33 -56.85 47.28 -13.93
N ILE A 34 -57.21 47.51 -15.19
CA ILE A 34 -56.62 46.77 -16.31
C ILE A 34 -55.14 47.12 -16.27
N ARG A 35 -54.33 46.25 -15.66
CA ARG A 35 -52.88 46.36 -15.76
C ARG A 35 -52.57 46.11 -17.23
N LYS A 36 -52.04 47.13 -17.91
CA LYS A 36 -51.56 46.95 -19.28
C LYS A 36 -50.37 45.99 -19.21
N ASP A 37 -50.51 44.90 -19.92
CA ASP A 37 -49.53 43.84 -20.16
C ASP A 37 -49.62 43.61 -21.67
N LYS A 38 -48.62 44.09 -22.39
CA LYS A 38 -48.71 44.34 -23.85
C LYS A 38 -48.35 43.09 -24.65
N ASP A 39 -47.41 42.30 -24.19
CA ASP A 39 -46.99 41.02 -24.77
C ASP A 39 -47.60 39.80 -24.08
N GLN A 40 -48.34 40.00 -22.98
CA GLN A 40 -49.20 39.01 -22.33
C GLN A 40 -48.43 37.86 -21.68
N ASP A 41 -47.24 38.14 -21.16
CA ASP A 41 -46.42 37.15 -20.46
C ASP A 41 -46.75 37.00 -18.96
N GLY A 42 -47.66 37.85 -18.45
CA GLY A 42 -48.09 37.85 -17.06
C GLY A 42 -47.35 38.86 -16.17
N VAL A 43 -46.39 39.61 -16.70
CA VAL A 43 -45.71 40.73 -16.04
C VAL A 43 -46.31 42.06 -16.51
N PRO A 44 -46.89 42.89 -15.62
CA PRO A 44 -47.44 44.18 -16.04
C PRO A 44 -46.38 45.11 -16.64
N ASN A 45 -46.68 45.86 -17.71
CA ASN A 45 -45.76 46.80 -18.39
C ASN A 45 -44.94 47.74 -17.50
N LYS A 46 -45.41 48.03 -16.28
CA LYS A 46 -44.71 48.90 -15.32
C LYS A 46 -43.59 48.19 -14.55
N ASP A 47 -43.68 46.87 -14.47
CA ASP A 47 -42.76 45.96 -13.77
C ASP A 47 -41.98 45.08 -14.79
N ASP A 48 -42.34 45.18 -16.06
CA ASP A 48 -41.76 44.47 -17.20
C ASP A 48 -40.62 45.28 -17.82
N HIS A 49 -39.46 44.64 -17.97
CA HIS A 49 -38.27 45.21 -18.58
C HIS A 49 -38.20 45.01 -20.09
N CYS A 50 -39.06 44.16 -20.67
CA CYS A 50 -39.17 43.90 -22.09
C CYS A 50 -40.63 43.96 -22.59
N PRO A 51 -41.36 45.10 -22.46
CA PRO A 51 -42.83 45.19 -22.62
C PRO A 51 -43.41 44.93 -24.01
N GLU A 52 -42.61 44.44 -24.95
CA GLU A 52 -42.98 44.14 -26.33
C GLU A 52 -42.70 42.68 -26.70
N ILE A 53 -41.97 41.94 -25.86
CA ILE A 53 -41.47 40.59 -26.13
C ILE A 53 -41.67 39.74 -24.88
N ALA A 54 -42.63 38.83 -24.96
CA ALA A 54 -43.00 37.98 -23.84
C ALA A 54 -41.80 37.18 -23.28
N GLY A 55 -41.63 37.24 -21.96
CA GLY A 55 -40.54 36.59 -21.26
C GLY A 55 -40.97 35.85 -19.99
N LEU A 56 -39.98 35.52 -19.17
CA LEU A 56 -40.22 34.82 -17.91
C LEU A 56 -40.34 35.83 -16.76
N PRO A 57 -41.26 35.63 -15.80
CA PRO A 57 -41.39 36.49 -14.63
C PRO A 57 -40.10 36.60 -13.79
N GLU A 58 -39.26 35.56 -13.81
CA GLU A 58 -37.96 35.54 -13.11
C GLU A 58 -36.98 36.59 -13.67
N PHE A 59 -37.13 36.95 -14.96
CA PHE A 59 -36.31 37.95 -15.64
C PHE A 59 -37.05 39.28 -15.86
N SER A 60 -38.05 39.56 -15.01
CA SER A 60 -38.90 40.76 -15.13
C SER A 60 -39.54 40.89 -16.52
N GLY A 61 -40.05 39.80 -17.07
CA GLY A 61 -40.77 39.79 -18.35
C GLY A 61 -39.86 39.75 -19.59
N CYS A 62 -38.55 39.60 -19.42
CA CYS A 62 -37.64 39.42 -20.55
C CYS A 62 -37.45 37.94 -20.91
N PRO A 63 -37.28 37.62 -22.21
CA PRO A 63 -36.96 36.27 -22.65
C PRO A 63 -35.53 35.87 -22.25
N ASP A 64 -35.34 34.56 -22.10
CA ASP A 64 -34.06 33.86 -21.96
C ASP A 64 -34.14 32.69 -22.95
N THR A 65 -33.54 32.89 -24.13
CA THR A 65 -33.76 32.06 -25.31
C THR A 65 -32.99 30.74 -25.24
N ASP A 66 -31.82 30.72 -24.60
CA ASP A 66 -30.99 29.51 -24.47
C ASP A 66 -31.06 28.85 -23.08
N GLY A 67 -31.71 29.50 -22.11
CA GLY A 67 -32.06 28.94 -20.81
C GLY A 67 -30.88 28.84 -19.86
N ASP A 68 -29.86 29.68 -20.01
CA ASP A 68 -28.67 29.67 -19.16
C ASP A 68 -28.82 30.43 -17.83
N GLY A 69 -29.97 31.11 -17.67
CA GLY A 69 -30.28 31.91 -16.49
C GLY A 69 -30.00 33.40 -16.65
N MET A 70 -29.65 33.88 -17.84
CA MET A 70 -29.47 35.28 -18.20
C MET A 70 -30.53 35.72 -19.21
N ALA A 71 -31.13 36.90 -19.00
CA ALA A 71 -32.08 37.44 -19.97
C ALA A 71 -31.36 37.83 -21.27
N ASP A 72 -31.98 37.63 -22.44
CA ASP A 72 -31.40 37.89 -23.78
C ASP A 72 -30.79 39.29 -23.94
N LYS A 73 -31.30 40.28 -23.22
CA LYS A 73 -30.83 41.66 -23.24
C LYS A 73 -29.53 41.90 -22.48
N ASP A 74 -29.24 41.02 -21.52
CA ASP A 74 -28.07 41.07 -20.64
C ASP A 74 -27.02 40.00 -21.03
N ASP A 75 -27.43 39.03 -21.86
CA ASP A 75 -26.61 37.95 -22.42
C ASP A 75 -25.87 38.37 -23.69
N ALA A 76 -24.55 38.20 -23.70
CA ALA A 76 -23.70 38.47 -24.85
C ALA A 76 -23.85 37.42 -25.97
N CYS A 77 -24.37 36.23 -25.67
CA CYS A 77 -24.59 35.10 -26.54
C CYS A 77 -25.99 34.51 -26.38
N SER A 78 -27.04 35.34 -26.49
CA SER A 78 -28.47 35.02 -26.28
C SER A 78 -29.11 33.81 -27.00
N THR A 79 -28.35 32.99 -27.72
CA THR A 79 -28.83 31.76 -28.36
C THR A 79 -27.91 30.56 -28.09
N ILE A 80 -26.85 30.73 -27.29
CA ILE A 80 -25.84 29.73 -26.98
C ILE A 80 -25.49 29.83 -25.50
N ALA A 81 -26.12 28.96 -24.70
CA ALA A 81 -26.00 28.98 -23.25
C ALA A 81 -24.54 29.00 -22.76
N GLY A 82 -24.26 29.86 -21.78
CA GLY A 82 -22.95 30.00 -21.17
C GLY A 82 -22.98 30.32 -19.68
N PRO A 83 -21.83 30.31 -19.00
CA PRO A 83 -21.78 30.70 -17.60
C PRO A 83 -21.95 32.21 -17.42
N LEU A 84 -22.60 32.60 -16.32
CA LEU A 84 -22.69 34.00 -15.86
C LEU A 84 -21.32 34.70 -15.77
N GLU A 85 -20.26 33.97 -15.41
CA GLU A 85 -18.89 34.50 -15.35
C GLU A 85 -18.37 34.99 -16.71
N ASN A 86 -18.93 34.49 -17.82
CA ASN A 86 -18.57 34.87 -19.19
C ASN A 86 -19.73 35.57 -19.93
N ASN A 87 -20.60 36.28 -19.19
CA ASN A 87 -21.74 37.03 -19.73
C ASN A 87 -22.65 36.20 -20.66
N GLY A 88 -22.93 34.97 -20.27
CA GLY A 88 -23.81 34.05 -21.00
C GLY A 88 -23.18 33.42 -22.25
N CYS A 89 -21.91 33.69 -22.55
CA CYS A 89 -21.19 33.01 -23.64
C CYS A 89 -20.41 31.77 -23.17
N PRO A 90 -20.35 30.68 -23.94
CA PRO A 90 -19.38 29.61 -23.68
C PRO A 90 -17.94 30.13 -23.86
N TRP A 91 -16.99 29.52 -23.16
CA TRP A 91 -15.57 29.77 -23.40
C TRP A 91 -15.14 29.11 -24.72
N PRO A 92 -14.33 29.78 -25.57
CA PRO A 92 -13.78 29.16 -26.76
C PRO A 92 -12.77 28.07 -26.41
N ASP A 93 -12.62 27.12 -27.32
CA ASP A 93 -11.55 26.12 -27.40
C ASP A 93 -10.97 26.28 -28.81
N THR A 94 -9.89 27.06 -28.91
CA THR A 94 -9.39 27.60 -30.19
C THR A 94 -8.67 26.54 -31.03
N ASP A 95 -8.03 25.54 -30.40
CA ASP A 95 -7.34 24.45 -31.10
C ASP A 95 -8.08 23.11 -31.08
N GLY A 96 -9.17 23.01 -30.31
CA GLY A 96 -10.10 21.89 -30.33
C GLY A 96 -9.59 20.66 -29.59
N ASP A 97 -8.72 20.82 -28.60
CA ASP A 97 -8.13 19.72 -27.83
C ASP A 97 -9.01 19.24 -26.66
N GLY A 98 -10.09 19.97 -26.36
CA GLY A 98 -11.03 19.69 -25.28
C GLY A 98 -10.73 20.41 -23.96
N VAL A 99 -9.69 21.25 -23.91
CA VAL A 99 -9.40 22.19 -22.83
C VAL A 99 -9.77 23.60 -23.31
N ILE A 100 -10.70 24.27 -22.61
CA ILE A 100 -11.11 25.63 -22.99
C ILE A 100 -9.94 26.62 -22.84
N ASP A 101 -9.88 27.65 -23.69
CA ASP A 101 -8.80 28.65 -23.75
C ASP A 101 -8.49 29.32 -22.39
N LYS A 102 -9.47 29.37 -21.48
CA LYS A 102 -9.31 29.91 -20.13
C LYS A 102 -8.45 29.01 -19.23
N ASP A 103 -8.51 27.70 -19.44
CA ASP A 103 -7.83 26.66 -18.67
C ASP A 103 -6.65 26.02 -19.43
N ASP A 104 -6.51 26.36 -20.72
CA ASP A 104 -5.43 25.93 -21.59
C ASP A 104 -4.19 26.84 -21.47
N ALA A 105 -3.03 26.21 -21.24
CA ALA A 105 -1.74 26.88 -21.19
C ALA A 105 -1.14 27.13 -22.58
N CYS A 106 -1.64 26.45 -23.61
CA CYS A 106 -1.29 26.58 -25.02
C CYS A 106 -2.54 26.71 -25.94
N PRO A 107 -3.36 27.79 -25.83
CA PRO A 107 -4.66 27.95 -26.51
C PRO A 107 -4.69 27.89 -28.05
N THR A 108 -3.58 27.59 -28.71
CA THR A 108 -3.48 27.54 -30.18
C THR A 108 -2.70 26.32 -30.65
N VAL A 109 -2.30 25.43 -29.74
CA VAL A 109 -1.48 24.26 -30.01
C VAL A 109 -2.00 23.09 -29.19
N ALA A 110 -2.84 22.28 -29.83
CA ALA A 110 -3.54 21.18 -29.20
C ALA A 110 -2.62 20.26 -28.36
N GLY A 111 -3.05 19.98 -27.14
CA GLY A 111 -2.36 19.11 -26.22
C GLY A 111 -3.31 18.31 -25.31
N PRO A 112 -2.76 17.38 -24.53
CA PRO A 112 -3.57 16.61 -23.59
C PRO A 112 -4.02 17.49 -22.40
N PRO A 113 -5.23 17.26 -21.85
CA PRO A 113 -5.68 17.89 -20.60
C PRO A 113 -4.71 17.68 -19.43
N GLU A 114 -4.01 16.55 -19.40
CA GLU A 114 -2.99 16.23 -18.38
C GLU A 114 -1.82 17.23 -18.36
N ASN A 115 -1.56 17.92 -19.47
CA ASN A 115 -0.54 18.96 -19.60
C ASN A 115 -1.15 20.35 -19.83
N LYS A 116 -2.39 20.58 -19.38
CA LYS A 116 -3.11 21.85 -19.52
C LYS A 116 -3.17 22.32 -20.98
N GLY A 117 -3.55 21.43 -21.88
CA GLY A 117 -3.69 21.70 -23.31
C GLY A 117 -2.39 21.95 -24.07
N CYS A 118 -1.22 21.82 -23.44
CA CYS A 118 0.06 21.91 -24.13
C CYS A 118 0.59 20.54 -24.60
N PRO A 119 1.19 20.41 -25.80
CA PRO A 119 1.95 19.22 -26.16
C PRO A 119 3.15 19.02 -25.22
N TRP A 120 3.56 17.77 -25.00
CA TRP A 120 4.77 17.47 -24.26
C TRP A 120 6.02 17.79 -25.11
N PRO A 121 7.05 18.43 -24.54
CA PRO A 121 8.31 18.64 -25.24
C PRO A 121 9.07 17.31 -25.45
N ASP A 122 9.92 17.30 -26.47
CA ASP A 122 10.97 16.31 -26.75
C ASP A 122 12.25 17.13 -26.96
N THR A 123 12.96 17.36 -25.86
CA THR A 123 14.03 18.37 -25.76
C THR A 123 15.27 17.96 -26.55
N ASP A 124 15.52 16.67 -26.72
CA ASP A 124 16.68 16.16 -27.46
C ASP A 124 16.37 15.54 -28.83
N GLY A 125 15.08 15.37 -29.14
CA GLY A 125 14.58 15.01 -30.47
C GLY A 125 14.77 13.53 -30.80
N ASP A 126 14.85 12.65 -29.81
CA ASP A 126 15.06 11.22 -30.01
C ASP A 126 13.76 10.43 -30.26
N GLY A 127 12.61 11.10 -30.12
CA GLY A 127 11.27 10.53 -30.33
C GLY A 127 10.62 9.97 -29.06
N VAL A 128 11.25 10.12 -27.90
CA VAL A 128 10.68 9.87 -26.57
C VAL A 128 10.38 11.23 -25.92
N LEU A 129 9.12 11.47 -25.52
CA LEU A 129 8.73 12.74 -24.91
C LEU A 129 9.45 12.93 -23.56
N ASP A 130 9.80 14.17 -23.18
CA ASP A 130 10.54 14.49 -21.94
C ASP A 130 9.91 13.90 -20.67
N LYS A 131 8.58 13.71 -20.67
CA LYS A 131 7.85 13.09 -19.56
C LYS A 131 8.09 11.58 -19.43
N ASP A 132 8.48 10.93 -20.52
CA ASP A 132 8.75 9.49 -20.64
C ASP A 132 10.26 9.22 -20.86
N ASP A 133 11.06 10.28 -21.04
CA ASP A 133 12.51 10.24 -21.24
C ASP A 133 13.25 10.34 -19.89
N ALA A 134 14.06 9.33 -19.57
CA ALA A 134 14.89 9.29 -18.38
C ALA A 134 16.17 10.15 -18.51
N CYS A 135 16.52 10.55 -19.73
CA CYS A 135 17.62 11.44 -20.09
C CYS A 135 17.16 12.58 -21.02
N PRO A 136 16.28 13.51 -20.59
CA PRO A 136 15.60 14.53 -21.44
C PRO A 136 16.47 15.52 -22.23
N THR A 137 17.79 15.38 -22.20
CA THR A 137 18.73 16.28 -22.87
C THR A 137 19.83 15.50 -23.61
N VAL A 138 19.74 14.18 -23.68
CA VAL A 138 20.77 13.29 -24.21
C VAL A 138 20.13 12.17 -25.05
N PRO A 139 20.18 12.26 -26.40
CA PRO A 139 19.42 11.38 -27.26
C PRO A 139 19.68 9.90 -27.00
N GLY A 140 18.60 9.14 -26.78
CA GLY A 140 18.60 7.71 -26.62
C GLY A 140 17.68 7.03 -27.61
N GLY A 141 17.26 5.82 -27.25
CA GLY A 141 16.22 5.12 -27.98
C GLY A 141 15.09 4.76 -27.02
N PRO A 142 13.87 4.54 -27.52
CA PRO A 142 12.76 4.09 -26.68
C PRO A 142 13.08 2.76 -25.98
N GLU A 143 13.98 1.93 -26.54
CA GLU A 143 14.47 0.71 -25.87
C GLU A 143 15.28 0.95 -24.58
N TYR A 144 15.67 2.21 -24.31
CA TYR A 144 16.45 2.63 -23.16
C TYR A 144 15.81 3.85 -22.44
N ASN A 145 14.50 4.06 -22.60
CA ASN A 145 13.74 5.19 -22.04
C ASN A 145 14.40 6.54 -22.33
N GLY A 146 14.74 6.78 -23.60
CA GLY A 146 15.38 8.02 -24.06
C GLY A 146 16.82 8.23 -23.58
N CYS A 147 17.41 7.26 -22.85
CA CYS A 147 18.82 7.30 -22.50
C CYS A 147 19.74 6.61 -23.54
N PRO A 148 21.00 7.03 -23.66
CA PRO A 148 21.98 6.31 -24.47
C PRO A 148 22.22 4.90 -23.94
N LYS A 149 22.38 3.95 -24.87
CA LYS A 149 22.76 2.57 -24.58
C LYS A 149 23.95 2.48 -23.60
N PRO A 150 23.82 1.78 -22.45
CA PRO A 150 24.91 1.60 -21.51
C PRO A 150 26.10 0.89 -22.17
N LYS A 151 27.28 1.50 -22.12
CA LYS A 151 28.53 0.83 -22.51
C LYS A 151 28.81 -0.27 -21.49
N ALA A 152 28.91 -1.52 -21.94
CA ALA A 152 29.28 -2.65 -21.09
C ALA A 152 30.65 -2.41 -20.44
N MET A 153 30.68 -2.06 -19.16
CA MET A 153 31.92 -1.98 -18.37
C MET A 153 32.31 -3.39 -17.91
N VAL A 154 33.44 -3.87 -18.41
CA VAL A 154 34.10 -5.10 -17.95
C VAL A 154 34.63 -4.86 -16.52
N ALA A 155 34.18 -5.66 -15.57
CA ALA A 155 34.58 -5.61 -14.16
C ALA A 155 36.04 -6.06 -13.96
N SER A 156 37.02 -5.17 -14.15
CA SER A 156 38.43 -5.47 -13.87
C SER A 156 39.17 -4.50 -12.93
N GLU A 157 38.52 -3.52 -12.32
CA GLU A 157 39.24 -2.52 -11.50
C GLU A 157 38.63 -2.27 -10.11
N ILE A 158 38.44 -3.31 -9.28
CA ILE A 158 38.33 -3.16 -7.80
C ILE A 158 39.13 -4.26 -7.07
N SER A 159 40.28 -4.68 -7.61
CA SER A 159 41.17 -5.62 -6.89
C SER A 159 42.62 -5.17 -6.94
N SER A 160 42.89 -4.01 -6.34
CA SER A 160 44.26 -3.59 -6.02
C SER A 160 44.34 -2.96 -4.64
N THR A 161 43.83 -3.66 -3.63
CA THR A 161 44.39 -3.52 -2.28
C THR A 161 44.30 -4.86 -1.56
N VAL A 162 45.45 -5.29 -1.02
CA VAL A 162 45.68 -6.43 -0.12
C VAL A 162 46.21 -7.73 -0.77
N ARG A 163 47.53 -7.86 -0.60
CA ARG A 163 48.40 -9.05 -0.43
C ARG A 163 49.27 -9.54 -1.59
N SER A 164 50.51 -9.08 -1.47
CA SER A 164 51.78 -9.78 -1.71
C SER A 164 51.77 -11.29 -1.44
N GLY A 165 52.45 -12.03 -2.32
CA GLY A 165 52.82 -13.44 -2.13
C GLY A 165 53.10 -14.16 -3.45
N SER A 166 54.36 -14.18 -3.86
CA SER A 166 54.93 -14.82 -5.06
C SER A 166 54.46 -16.26 -5.33
N ALA A 167 54.21 -16.60 -6.59
CA ALA A 167 55.09 -17.48 -7.39
C ALA A 167 54.50 -17.82 -8.77
N SER A 168 55.38 -17.72 -9.75
CA SER A 168 55.32 -18.03 -11.18
C SER A 168 54.55 -19.30 -11.59
N THR A 169 53.89 -19.26 -12.76
CA THR A 169 54.19 -20.11 -13.94
C THR A 169 53.42 -19.61 -15.17
N LYS A 170 54.10 -19.59 -16.33
CA LYS A 170 53.68 -19.05 -17.63
C LYS A 170 52.85 -20.06 -18.47
N VAL A 171 52.36 -19.50 -19.59
CA VAL A 171 52.00 -20.09 -20.91
C VAL A 171 50.63 -20.81 -20.97
N SER A 172 49.78 -20.72 -22.01
CA SER A 172 49.87 -20.21 -23.39
C SER A 172 48.46 -19.98 -23.93
N VAL A 173 48.29 -18.95 -24.77
CA VAL A 173 47.09 -18.73 -25.58
C VAL A 173 47.11 -19.63 -26.81
N VAL A 174 46.03 -20.38 -27.06
CA VAL A 174 45.74 -20.97 -28.39
C VAL A 174 44.28 -20.64 -28.75
N LYS A 175 44.10 -19.95 -29.89
CA LYS A 175 42.82 -19.70 -30.55
C LYS A 175 42.62 -20.67 -31.71
N LYS A 176 41.39 -21.21 -31.81
CA LYS A 176 40.59 -21.68 -32.98
C LYS A 176 39.91 -23.01 -32.61
N SER A 177 38.68 -23.34 -33.00
CA SER A 177 37.54 -22.65 -33.63
C SER A 177 36.43 -23.71 -33.79
N LYS A 178 35.16 -23.28 -33.68
CA LYS A 178 33.92 -23.90 -34.19
C LYS A 178 33.48 -25.27 -33.65
N GLY A 179 32.24 -25.27 -33.12
CA GLY A 179 31.27 -26.32 -33.35
C GLY A 179 31.01 -27.27 -32.19
N SER A 180 30.20 -26.86 -31.21
CA SER A 180 29.19 -27.75 -30.60
C SER A 180 28.11 -26.91 -29.95
N LYS A 181 26.85 -27.12 -30.37
CA LYS A 181 25.68 -26.72 -29.59
C LYS A 181 25.80 -27.39 -28.21
N LYS A 182 25.83 -26.59 -27.15
CA LYS A 182 25.57 -27.05 -25.79
C LYS A 182 24.44 -26.19 -25.24
N ASP A 183 23.21 -26.66 -25.43
CA ASP A 183 22.17 -26.36 -24.47
C ASP A 183 22.54 -27.05 -23.16
N LYS A 184 22.83 -26.28 -22.11
CA LYS A 184 22.86 -26.74 -20.72
C LYS A 184 22.41 -25.59 -19.83
N ASP A 185 21.37 -25.87 -19.06
CA ASP A 185 20.78 -25.06 -17.99
C ASP A 185 21.80 -24.15 -17.26
N GLU A 186 21.97 -22.92 -17.73
CA GLU A 186 22.68 -21.89 -16.98
C GLU A 186 21.66 -20.81 -16.62
N PHE A 187 21.34 -20.77 -15.32
CA PHE A 187 20.54 -19.71 -14.73
C PHE A 187 21.17 -18.35 -15.03
N PRO A 188 20.38 -17.28 -15.26
CA PRO A 188 20.91 -15.94 -15.41
C PRO A 188 21.66 -15.53 -14.14
N GLU A 189 22.59 -14.58 -14.26
CA GLU A 189 23.30 -14.03 -13.11
C GLU A 189 22.30 -13.36 -12.13
N ALA A 190 22.50 -13.53 -10.82
CA ALA A 190 21.67 -12.88 -9.80
C ALA A 190 22.00 -11.37 -9.65
N GLY A 191 21.16 -10.63 -8.94
CA GLY A 191 21.29 -9.19 -8.74
C GLY A 191 20.93 -8.36 -9.96
N LYS A 192 19.99 -8.86 -10.78
CA LYS A 192 19.47 -8.21 -11.99
C LYS A 192 18.08 -7.65 -11.77
N LEU A 193 17.20 -8.40 -11.09
CA LEU A 193 15.85 -7.92 -10.81
C LEU A 193 15.89 -6.75 -9.81
N THR A 194 15.02 -5.78 -10.03
CA THR A 194 14.83 -4.60 -9.17
C THR A 194 13.46 -4.67 -8.53
N ALA A 195 13.37 -4.25 -7.27
CA ALA A 195 12.16 -4.35 -6.47
C ALA A 195 12.02 -3.16 -5.51
N GLY A 196 10.81 -2.94 -5.03
CA GLY A 196 10.49 -1.94 -4.01
C GLY A 196 9.74 -2.53 -2.81
N GLU A 197 9.60 -1.71 -1.76
CA GLU A 197 8.88 -2.05 -0.52
C GLU A 197 7.84 -0.96 -0.20
N VAL A 198 6.62 -1.39 0.12
CA VAL A 198 5.60 -0.55 0.80
C VAL A 198 5.33 -1.13 2.17
N ASN A 199 5.75 -0.40 3.21
CA ASN A 199 5.45 -0.73 4.60
C ASN A 199 4.18 0.00 5.05
N ASP A 200 3.03 -0.65 4.97
CA ASP A 200 1.74 -0.05 5.36
C ASP A 200 1.66 0.35 6.84
N PHE A 201 2.50 -0.20 7.72
CA PHE A 201 2.59 0.29 9.10
C PHE A 201 3.28 1.66 9.22
N SER A 202 4.15 2.01 8.27
CA SER A 202 4.81 3.31 8.18
C SER A 202 3.92 4.37 7.52
N LYS A 203 3.00 3.93 6.67
CA LYS A 203 2.06 4.77 5.94
C LYS A 203 0.62 4.51 6.38
N TRP A 204 0.40 4.35 7.68
CA TRP A 204 -0.90 3.89 8.20
C TRP A 204 -2.07 4.79 7.79
N ASP A 205 -1.86 6.11 7.82
CA ASP A 205 -2.87 7.06 7.36
C ASP A 205 -3.04 7.02 5.85
N TYR A 206 -1.96 6.82 5.07
CA TYR A 206 -2.09 6.54 3.63
C TYR A 206 -2.92 5.27 3.38
N TRP A 207 -2.68 4.19 4.14
CA TRP A 207 -3.50 2.97 4.04
C TRP A 207 -4.97 3.28 4.32
N GLN A 208 -5.29 4.06 5.35
CA GLN A 208 -6.67 4.35 5.72
C GLN A 208 -7.36 5.43 4.88
N ASP A 209 -6.61 6.42 4.43
CA ASP A 209 -7.12 7.67 3.85
C ASP A 209 -6.94 7.74 2.33
N ILE A 210 -6.01 6.94 1.75
CA ILE A 210 -5.70 7.00 0.31
C ILE A 210 -5.77 5.60 -0.34
N ALA A 211 -5.00 4.63 0.13
CA ALA A 211 -4.99 3.28 -0.46
C ALA A 211 -6.33 2.55 -0.26
N ALA A 212 -6.90 2.56 0.95
CA ALA A 212 -8.18 1.91 1.20
C ALA A 212 -9.36 2.53 0.44
N PRO A 213 -9.46 3.87 0.29
CA PRO A 213 -10.46 4.48 -0.59
C PRO A 213 -10.24 4.17 -2.07
N ALA A 214 -8.99 4.25 -2.56
CA ALA A 214 -8.65 3.91 -3.95
C ALA A 214 -8.89 2.42 -4.27
N LEU A 215 -8.80 1.56 -3.26
CA LEU A 215 -9.02 0.10 -3.34
C LEU A 215 -10.35 -0.31 -2.68
N SER A 216 -11.27 0.63 -2.46
CA SER A 216 -12.52 0.40 -1.72
C SER A 216 -13.44 -0.60 -2.41
N GLN A 217 -13.37 -0.71 -3.74
CA GLN A 217 -14.07 -1.75 -4.49
C GLN A 217 -13.65 -3.16 -4.06
N TYR A 218 -12.35 -3.38 -3.83
CA TYR A 218 -11.80 -4.69 -3.44
C TYR A 218 -12.09 -5.04 -1.98
N LYS A 219 -12.29 -4.02 -1.13
CA LYS A 219 -12.76 -4.22 0.25
C LYS A 219 -14.08 -4.96 0.28
N GLU A 220 -15.07 -4.50 -0.50
CA GLU A 220 -16.40 -5.12 -0.53
C GLU A 220 -16.36 -6.48 -1.22
N GLU A 221 -15.52 -6.64 -2.24
CA GLU A 221 -15.34 -7.90 -2.96
C GLU A 221 -14.72 -9.00 -2.08
N TRP A 222 -13.58 -8.71 -1.43
CA TRP A 222 -12.84 -9.69 -0.62
C TRP A 222 -13.26 -9.74 0.85
N LYS A 223 -14.15 -8.83 1.27
CA LYS A 223 -14.69 -8.73 2.63
C LYS A 223 -13.65 -8.55 3.73
N LEU A 224 -12.42 -8.18 3.40
CA LEU A 224 -11.33 -7.97 4.35
C LEU A 224 -11.07 -6.48 4.49
N PHE A 225 -10.94 -5.98 5.71
CA PHE A 225 -10.56 -4.60 5.99
C PHE A 225 -9.90 -4.46 7.37
N PRO A 226 -8.57 -4.59 7.48
CA PRO A 226 -7.87 -4.47 8.74
C PRO A 226 -7.71 -2.99 9.16
N ASP A 227 -8.72 -2.39 9.79
CA ASP A 227 -8.71 -0.98 10.22
C ASP A 227 -8.59 -0.80 11.75
N ARG A 228 -9.08 -1.77 12.53
CA ARG A 228 -9.07 -1.76 13.99
C ARG A 228 -7.86 -2.50 14.57
N ARG A 229 -6.70 -1.86 14.39
CA ARG A 229 -5.40 -2.34 14.86
C ARG A 229 -5.22 -2.17 16.37
N VAL A 230 -4.78 -3.22 17.04
CA VAL A 230 -4.34 -3.25 18.44
C VAL A 230 -2.86 -3.65 18.45
N SER A 231 -1.97 -2.66 18.49
CA SER A 231 -0.53 -2.89 18.56
C SER A 231 -0.10 -3.08 20.02
N VAL A 232 0.71 -4.11 20.25
CA VAL A 232 1.24 -4.48 21.57
C VAL A 232 2.76 -4.45 21.55
N GLN A 233 3.37 -3.78 22.52
CA GLN A 233 4.81 -3.81 22.77
C GLN A 233 5.08 -4.53 24.08
N LEU A 234 5.76 -5.67 24.00
CA LEU A 234 6.18 -6.45 25.15
C LEU A 234 7.62 -6.10 25.54
N VAL A 235 7.82 -5.79 26.82
CA VAL A 235 9.13 -5.52 27.41
C VAL A 235 9.33 -6.32 28.68
N ASN A 236 10.58 -6.68 29.00
CA ASN A 236 10.88 -7.25 30.30
C ASN A 236 11.14 -6.17 31.36
N LYS A 237 11.42 -6.58 32.61
CA LYS A 237 11.77 -5.67 33.71
C LYS A 237 12.97 -4.76 33.39
N ASN A 238 13.89 -5.23 32.55
CA ASN A 238 15.09 -4.51 32.13
C ASN A 238 14.86 -3.72 30.82
N LYS A 239 13.62 -3.52 30.39
CA LYS A 239 13.25 -2.80 29.15
C LYS A 239 13.87 -3.41 27.89
N LYS A 240 14.14 -4.72 27.89
CA LYS A 240 14.47 -5.47 26.67
C LYS A 240 13.20 -6.04 26.03
N PRO A 241 13.17 -6.20 24.71
CA PRO A 241 12.07 -6.88 24.01
C PRO A 241 11.76 -8.27 24.56
N VAL A 242 10.47 -8.61 24.67
CA VAL A 242 10.03 -9.98 24.92
C VAL A 242 9.65 -10.63 23.61
N ILE A 243 10.49 -11.56 23.16
CA ILE A 243 10.48 -12.10 21.81
C ILE A 243 9.81 -13.49 21.80
N GLY A 244 8.96 -13.77 20.82
CA GLY A 244 8.33 -15.10 20.65
C GLY A 244 7.17 -15.41 21.59
N LYS A 245 6.63 -14.42 22.29
CA LYS A 245 5.51 -14.64 23.21
C LYS A 245 4.20 -14.63 22.45
N LYS A 246 3.43 -15.71 22.60
CA LYS A 246 2.06 -15.82 22.09
C LYS A 246 1.12 -14.92 22.90
N LEU A 247 0.34 -14.12 22.19
CA LEU A 247 -0.71 -13.27 22.73
C LEU A 247 -2.06 -13.66 22.16
N ARG A 248 -3.11 -13.46 22.94
CA ARG A 248 -4.50 -13.59 22.50
C ARG A 248 -5.26 -12.31 22.82
N LEU A 249 -6.05 -11.85 21.85
CA LEU A 249 -7.03 -10.80 22.03
C LEU A 249 -8.38 -11.46 22.30
N LEU A 250 -8.97 -11.20 23.46
CA LEU A 250 -10.28 -11.72 23.85
C LEU A 250 -11.31 -10.60 23.85
N ASN A 251 -12.55 -10.93 23.48
CA ASN A 251 -13.68 -10.03 23.67
C ASN A 251 -14.28 -10.15 25.10
N ASP A 252 -15.36 -9.44 25.37
CA ASP A 252 -16.11 -9.46 26.64
C ASP A 252 -16.75 -10.81 26.96
N LYS A 253 -17.06 -11.61 25.93
CA LYS A 253 -17.51 -13.00 26.05
C LYS A 253 -16.37 -14.00 26.30
N LYS A 254 -15.12 -13.53 26.38
CA LYS A 254 -13.89 -14.35 26.49
C LYS A 254 -13.60 -15.22 25.27
N GLU A 255 -14.19 -14.90 24.11
CA GLU A 255 -13.89 -15.55 22.84
C GLU A 255 -12.60 -14.98 22.27
N ILE A 256 -11.80 -15.84 21.63
CA ILE A 256 -10.55 -15.42 21.00
C ILE A 256 -10.87 -14.72 19.68
N VAL A 257 -10.59 -13.42 19.63
CA VAL A 257 -10.76 -12.58 18.43
C VAL A 257 -9.57 -12.78 17.50
N TRP A 258 -8.36 -12.63 18.05
CA TRP A 258 -7.12 -12.72 17.28
C TRP A 258 -5.98 -13.29 18.12
N GLN A 259 -4.98 -13.88 17.46
CA GLN A 259 -3.76 -14.36 18.09
C GLN A 259 -2.56 -13.97 17.26
N ALA A 260 -1.48 -13.60 17.94
CA ALA A 260 -0.20 -13.28 17.31
C ALA A 260 0.97 -13.69 18.20
N VAL A 261 2.16 -13.70 17.62
CA VAL A 261 3.42 -13.95 18.32
C VAL A 261 4.27 -12.70 18.25
N SER A 262 4.89 -12.31 19.37
CA SER A 262 5.79 -11.16 19.36
C SER A 262 7.05 -11.40 18.52
N ASP A 263 7.41 -10.38 17.74
CA ASP A 263 8.57 -10.37 16.85
C ASP A 263 9.90 -10.17 17.61
N ASN A 264 10.99 -10.03 16.86
CA ASN A 264 12.35 -9.79 17.38
C ASN A 264 12.51 -8.44 18.12
N LYS A 265 11.52 -7.56 18.03
CA LYS A 265 11.44 -6.28 18.75
C LYS A 265 10.42 -6.31 19.88
N GLY A 266 9.79 -7.46 20.11
CA GLY A 266 8.75 -7.62 21.12
C GLY A 266 7.43 -6.99 20.74
N SER A 267 7.26 -6.60 19.47
CA SER A 267 6.02 -6.07 18.93
C SER A 267 5.10 -7.20 18.46
N ALA A 268 3.79 -7.03 18.60
CA ALA A 268 2.78 -7.94 18.08
C ALA A 268 1.54 -7.13 17.65
N GLU A 269 1.00 -7.46 16.48
CA GLU A 269 -0.21 -6.83 15.95
C GLU A 269 -1.40 -7.76 16.14
N LEU A 270 -2.45 -7.23 16.78
CA LEU A 270 -3.72 -7.89 17.00
C LEU A 270 -4.81 -7.10 16.28
N TRP A 271 -5.83 -7.78 15.78
CA TRP A 271 -6.88 -7.17 14.96
C TRP A 271 -8.26 -7.43 15.55
N ILE A 272 -9.15 -6.44 15.49
CA ILE A 272 -10.55 -6.59 15.88
C ILE A 272 -11.41 -6.52 14.63
N ALA A 273 -12.22 -7.55 14.36
CA ALA A 273 -13.12 -7.61 13.21
C ALA A 273 -12.44 -7.14 11.90
N PRO A 274 -11.32 -7.78 11.48
CA PRO A 274 -10.66 -7.45 10.23
C PRO A 274 -11.47 -7.86 8.99
N ARG A 275 -12.65 -8.45 9.14
CA ARG A 275 -13.62 -8.64 8.06
C ARG A 275 -14.78 -7.68 8.19
N ILE A 276 -15.33 -7.24 7.07
CA ILE A 276 -16.43 -6.25 7.06
C ILE A 276 -17.77 -6.83 7.53
N ASP A 277 -17.94 -8.16 7.39
CA ASP A 277 -19.12 -8.90 7.83
C ASP A 277 -19.05 -9.35 9.30
N ASP A 278 -17.90 -9.15 9.96
CA ASP A 278 -17.75 -9.42 11.40
C ASP A 278 -18.56 -8.39 12.22
N GLN A 279 -19.69 -8.82 12.77
CA GLN A 279 -20.43 -8.01 13.75
C GLN A 279 -19.71 -7.95 15.10
N SER A 280 -18.72 -7.06 15.23
CA SER A 280 -18.08 -6.79 16.52
C SER A 280 -18.98 -5.88 17.39
N SER A 281 -19.86 -6.46 18.21
CA SER A 281 -20.64 -5.71 19.20
C SER A 281 -19.90 -5.45 20.52
N SER A 282 -18.72 -6.05 20.72
CA SER A 282 -18.03 -6.04 22.01
C SER A 282 -17.39 -4.68 22.31
N LYS A 283 -17.74 -4.11 23.47
CA LYS A 283 -17.24 -2.81 23.96
C LYS A 283 -15.90 -2.90 24.69
N LYS A 284 -15.50 -4.11 25.10
CA LYS A 284 -14.30 -4.34 25.92
C LYS A 284 -13.49 -5.51 25.39
N TYR A 285 -12.17 -5.37 25.43
CA TYR A 285 -11.21 -6.38 25.01
C TYR A 285 -10.15 -6.60 26.08
N PHE A 286 -9.54 -7.78 26.06
CA PHE A 286 -8.48 -8.19 26.98
C PHE A 286 -7.32 -8.79 26.19
N ILE A 287 -6.09 -8.49 26.58
CA ILE A 287 -4.91 -9.18 26.06
C ILE A 287 -4.50 -10.22 27.10
N THR A 288 -4.37 -11.47 26.68
CA THR A 288 -3.90 -12.58 27.52
C THR A 288 -2.66 -13.24 26.94
N ASP A 289 -1.94 -13.99 27.76
CA ASP A 289 -0.97 -14.96 27.27
C ASP A 289 -1.64 -16.25 26.76
N ASP A 290 -0.82 -17.19 26.32
CA ASP A 290 -1.20 -18.53 25.86
C ASP A 290 -1.82 -19.43 26.94
N LYS A 291 -1.63 -19.09 28.21
CA LYS A 291 -2.21 -19.78 29.37
C LYS A 291 -3.51 -19.13 29.85
N GLY A 292 -3.96 -18.06 29.20
CA GLY A 292 -5.18 -17.32 29.56
C GLY A 292 -4.99 -16.33 30.71
N LYS A 293 -3.75 -16.07 31.15
CA LYS A 293 -3.46 -15.02 32.13
C LYS A 293 -3.69 -13.66 31.48
N ILE A 294 -4.55 -12.84 32.09
CA ILE A 294 -4.80 -11.48 31.64
C ILE A 294 -3.53 -10.65 31.83
N LEU A 295 -3.03 -10.10 30.73
CA LEU A 295 -1.88 -9.20 30.67
C LEU A 295 -2.31 -7.73 30.62
N SER A 296 -3.43 -7.44 29.95
CA SER A 296 -4.05 -6.10 29.96
C SER A 296 -5.57 -6.22 29.87
N SER A 297 -6.28 -5.45 30.69
CA SER A 297 -7.74 -5.31 30.68
C SER A 297 -8.25 -4.03 30.04
N ASN A 298 -7.33 -3.12 29.69
CA ASN A 298 -7.61 -1.79 29.13
C ASN A 298 -6.94 -1.70 27.77
N VAL A 299 -7.47 -2.44 26.81
CA VAL A 299 -6.93 -2.50 25.45
C VAL A 299 -7.29 -1.23 24.68
N THR A 300 -6.28 -0.58 24.09
CA THR A 300 -6.46 0.58 23.23
C THR A 300 -6.21 0.23 21.76
N LEU A 301 -6.95 0.86 20.85
CA LEU A 301 -6.61 0.87 19.43
C LEU A 301 -5.34 1.69 19.22
N PHE A 302 -4.56 1.33 18.20
CA PHE A 302 -3.30 2.02 17.89
C PHE A 302 -3.46 3.53 17.66
N LYS A 303 -4.60 3.97 17.08
CA LYS A 303 -4.92 5.41 16.93
C LYS A 303 -4.88 6.19 18.25
N LYS A 304 -5.09 5.51 19.39
CA LYS A 304 -5.03 6.10 20.75
C LYS A 304 -3.71 5.80 21.47
N GLY A 305 -2.76 5.13 20.81
CA GLY A 305 -1.48 4.72 21.37
C GLY A 305 -1.31 3.20 21.44
N GLN A 306 -0.06 2.77 21.62
CA GLN A 306 0.34 1.38 21.70
C GLN A 306 0.09 0.79 23.10
N ASN A 307 -0.26 -0.50 23.16
CA ASN A 307 -0.43 -1.23 24.41
C ASN A 307 0.93 -1.74 24.89
N ILE A 308 1.52 -1.10 25.91
CA ILE A 308 2.83 -1.51 26.43
C ILE A 308 2.64 -2.42 27.65
N ILE A 309 3.21 -3.62 27.60
CA ILE A 309 3.05 -4.65 28.64
C ILE A 309 4.43 -5.10 29.12
N SER A 310 4.64 -5.04 30.44
CA SER A 310 5.87 -5.54 31.05
C SER A 310 5.68 -6.95 31.59
N LEU A 311 6.58 -7.87 31.21
CA LEU A 311 6.57 -9.27 31.62
C LEU A 311 7.84 -9.63 32.38
N ASP A 312 7.70 -10.50 33.38
CA ASP A 312 8.84 -11.03 34.12
C ASP A 312 9.43 -12.24 33.41
N VAL A 313 10.15 -11.97 32.32
CA VAL A 313 10.79 -12.99 31.49
C VAL A 313 12.23 -12.59 31.18
N PRO A 314 13.16 -13.55 31.14
CA PRO A 314 14.55 -13.25 30.79
C PRO A 314 14.67 -12.77 29.35
N CYS A 315 15.75 -12.04 29.06
CA CYS A 315 16.11 -11.67 27.70
C CYS A 315 16.49 -12.94 26.91
N LEU A 316 16.07 -13.00 25.65
CA LEU A 316 16.34 -14.13 24.76
C LEU A 316 17.66 -13.91 24.02
N GLU A 317 18.58 -14.89 24.08
CA GLU A 317 19.93 -14.76 23.49
C GLU A 317 20.09 -15.43 22.13
N LYS A 318 19.24 -16.39 21.78
CA LYS A 318 19.25 -17.05 20.46
C LYS A 318 17.82 -17.30 19.98
N ARG A 319 17.60 -17.19 18.67
CA ARG A 319 16.32 -17.49 18.02
C ARG A 319 16.60 -18.12 16.66
N ASN A 320 15.91 -19.21 16.34
CA ASN A 320 16.08 -19.89 15.05
C ASN A 320 15.28 -19.16 13.95
N LEU A 321 15.56 -19.47 12.69
CA LEU A 321 14.85 -18.92 11.53
C LEU A 321 14.26 -20.05 10.69
N ASP A 322 12.95 -20.01 10.48
CA ASP A 322 12.28 -20.76 9.41
C ASP A 322 12.00 -19.79 8.27
N LEU A 323 12.57 -20.06 7.09
CA LEU A 323 12.41 -19.26 5.89
C LEU A 323 11.73 -20.11 4.80
N ALA A 324 10.57 -19.67 4.32
CA ALA A 324 9.84 -20.35 3.26
C ALA A 324 9.60 -19.44 2.06
N PHE A 325 9.72 -20.01 0.85
CA PHE A 325 9.37 -19.36 -0.42
C PHE A 325 8.20 -20.09 -1.06
N ILE A 326 7.07 -19.39 -1.16
CA ILE A 326 5.84 -19.88 -1.79
C ILE A 326 5.75 -19.16 -3.13
N VAL A 327 5.83 -19.91 -4.22
CA VAL A 327 6.12 -19.36 -5.54
C VAL A 327 5.08 -19.84 -6.54
N ASP A 328 4.44 -18.88 -7.20
CA ASP A 328 3.64 -19.12 -8.37
C ASP A 328 4.51 -19.68 -9.52
N ALA A 329 4.02 -20.72 -10.18
CA ALA A 329 4.71 -21.45 -11.22
C ALA A 329 3.84 -21.69 -12.45
N THR A 330 2.83 -20.85 -12.64
CA THR A 330 1.91 -20.87 -13.79
C THR A 330 2.61 -20.35 -15.04
N GLY A 331 1.91 -20.39 -16.18
CA GLY A 331 2.49 -19.98 -17.45
C GLY A 331 2.89 -18.50 -17.51
N SER A 332 2.16 -17.61 -16.83
CA SER A 332 2.39 -16.15 -16.81
C SER A 332 3.75 -15.79 -16.22
N MET A 333 4.17 -16.49 -15.16
CA MET A 333 5.48 -16.33 -14.51
C MET A 333 6.69 -16.75 -15.39
N GLY A 334 6.47 -17.19 -16.63
CA GLY A 334 7.48 -17.83 -17.47
C GLY A 334 8.64 -16.93 -17.91
N ASP A 335 8.40 -15.63 -18.01
CA ASP A 335 9.38 -14.59 -18.31
C ASP A 335 10.38 -14.34 -17.16
N GLU A 336 9.93 -14.55 -15.92
CA GLU A 336 10.64 -14.14 -14.71
C GLU A 336 11.11 -15.29 -13.83
N ILE A 337 10.45 -16.45 -13.87
CA ILE A 337 10.70 -17.54 -12.92
C ILE A 337 12.17 -17.94 -12.89
N THR A 338 12.86 -17.91 -14.04
CA THR A 338 14.28 -18.26 -14.12
C THR A 338 15.17 -17.22 -13.43
N TYR A 339 14.83 -15.93 -13.54
CA TYR A 339 15.52 -14.85 -12.82
C TYR A 339 15.21 -14.89 -11.33
N LEU A 340 13.94 -15.07 -10.95
CA LEU A 340 13.53 -15.25 -9.56
C LEU A 340 14.29 -16.41 -8.91
N GLN A 341 14.40 -17.55 -9.61
CA GLN A 341 15.21 -18.68 -9.12
C GLN A 341 16.67 -18.24 -8.87
N SER A 342 17.33 -17.53 -9.78
CA SER A 342 18.68 -17.00 -9.56
C SER A 342 18.80 -16.09 -8.34
N GLU A 343 17.87 -15.15 -8.19
CA GLU A 343 17.85 -14.21 -7.05
C GLU A 343 17.67 -14.96 -5.73
N LEU A 344 16.73 -15.90 -5.67
CA LEU A 344 16.47 -16.72 -4.48
C LEU A 344 17.70 -17.56 -4.11
N LEU A 345 18.38 -18.16 -5.09
CA LEU A 345 19.60 -18.93 -4.86
C LEU A 345 20.73 -18.08 -4.26
N ASP A 346 20.87 -16.83 -4.70
CA ASP A 346 21.85 -15.90 -4.15
C ASP A 346 21.47 -15.44 -2.72
N VAL A 347 20.20 -15.13 -2.47
CA VAL A 347 19.67 -14.81 -1.14
C VAL A 347 19.97 -15.94 -0.15
N LEU A 348 19.68 -17.19 -0.51
CA LEU A 348 19.94 -18.36 0.33
C LEU A 348 21.41 -18.45 0.75
N LYS A 349 22.34 -18.27 -0.20
CA LYS A 349 23.79 -18.28 0.08
C LYS A 349 24.21 -17.12 0.99
N LYS A 350 23.67 -15.92 0.76
CA LYS A 350 23.97 -14.73 1.57
C LYS A 350 23.44 -14.88 3.00
N VAL A 351 22.23 -15.43 3.17
CA VAL A 351 21.64 -15.74 4.47
C VAL A 351 22.49 -16.75 5.23
N GLU A 352 22.83 -17.88 4.60
CA GLU A 352 23.68 -18.92 5.21
C GLU A 352 25.01 -18.33 5.66
N LYS A 353 25.67 -17.53 4.83
CA LYS A 353 26.94 -16.86 5.16
C LYS A 353 26.81 -15.87 6.33
N LYS A 354 25.77 -15.03 6.35
CA LYS A 354 25.59 -13.98 7.37
C LYS A 354 25.13 -14.54 8.72
N LEU A 355 24.37 -15.65 8.73
CA LEU A 355 23.76 -16.21 9.93
C LEU A 355 24.44 -17.48 10.47
N ALA A 356 25.42 -18.05 9.76
CA ALA A 356 26.07 -19.34 10.06
C ALA A 356 26.42 -19.58 11.54
N ASN A 357 26.82 -18.54 12.27
CA ASN A 357 27.32 -18.66 13.65
C ASN A 357 26.36 -18.10 14.71
N THR A 358 25.22 -17.54 14.30
CA THR A 358 24.32 -16.81 15.22
C THR A 358 22.92 -17.41 15.26
N THR A 359 22.44 -17.97 14.14
CA THR A 359 21.05 -18.40 13.97
C THR A 359 20.99 -19.71 13.20
N ASP A 360 20.30 -20.71 13.74
CA ASP A 360 20.04 -21.94 13.00
C ASP A 360 18.91 -21.66 12.00
N VAL A 361 19.14 -21.90 10.70
CA VAL A 361 18.20 -21.60 9.63
C VAL A 361 17.64 -22.90 9.04
N ARG A 362 16.33 -22.94 8.83
CA ARG A 362 15.64 -23.99 8.09
C ARG A 362 14.92 -23.40 6.89
N TYR A 363 14.98 -24.09 5.77
CA TYR A 363 14.51 -23.62 4.47
C TYR A 363 13.40 -24.53 3.95
N GLY A 364 12.24 -23.95 3.64
CA GLY A 364 11.09 -24.64 3.05
C GLY A 364 10.64 -23.95 1.75
N SER A 365 9.82 -24.62 0.97
CA SER A 365 9.21 -24.00 -0.21
C SER A 365 7.94 -24.73 -0.65
N VAL A 366 7.03 -24.00 -1.29
CA VAL A 366 5.91 -24.57 -2.03
C VAL A 366 5.88 -23.91 -3.39
N PHE A 367 5.84 -24.70 -4.46
CA PHE A 367 5.49 -24.20 -5.78
C PHE A 367 4.06 -24.59 -6.05
N TYR A 368 3.26 -23.69 -6.61
CA TYR A 368 1.88 -23.97 -6.95
C TYR A 368 1.57 -23.56 -8.39
N ARG A 369 0.51 -24.14 -8.93
CA ARG A 369 -0.09 -23.78 -10.22
C ARG A 369 -1.60 -23.78 -10.06
N ASP A 370 -2.36 -24.10 -11.10
CA ASP A 370 -3.81 -24.12 -11.04
C ASP A 370 -4.42 -25.53 -10.99
N GLN A 371 -5.73 -25.57 -10.77
CA GLN A 371 -6.56 -26.75 -10.83
C GLN A 371 -6.57 -27.33 -12.24
N GLY A 372 -6.28 -28.64 -12.34
CA GLY A 372 -6.20 -29.33 -13.62
C GLY A 372 -4.81 -29.37 -14.25
N ASP A 373 -3.84 -28.67 -13.66
CA ASP A 373 -2.43 -28.75 -14.07
C ASP A 373 -1.74 -30.04 -13.60
N GLU A 374 -0.49 -30.23 -14.04
CA GLU A 374 0.40 -31.33 -13.62
C GLU A 374 0.42 -31.51 -12.09
N TYR A 375 0.33 -30.40 -11.35
CA TYR A 375 0.15 -30.36 -9.92
C TYR A 375 -0.49 -29.04 -9.53
N VAL A 376 -1.30 -29.05 -8.46
CA VAL A 376 -1.80 -27.82 -7.83
C VAL A 376 -0.73 -27.28 -6.88
N THR A 377 -0.19 -28.12 -6.00
CA THR A 377 0.91 -27.76 -5.10
C THR A 377 2.02 -28.80 -5.10
N ARG A 378 3.25 -28.34 -4.91
CA ARG A 378 4.45 -29.16 -4.76
C ARG A 378 5.28 -28.64 -3.60
N GLU A 379 5.33 -29.41 -2.53
CA GLU A 379 5.96 -29.01 -1.28
C GLU A 379 7.42 -29.52 -1.16
N PHE A 380 8.27 -28.66 -0.62
CA PHE A 380 9.58 -29.01 -0.08
C PHE A 380 9.59 -28.64 1.41
N ASP A 381 9.53 -29.66 2.27
CA ASP A 381 9.51 -29.44 3.72
C ASP A 381 10.85 -28.89 4.24
N PHE A 382 10.82 -28.33 5.45
CA PHE A 382 11.96 -27.62 6.05
C PHE A 382 13.22 -28.48 6.16
N SER A 383 14.31 -27.99 5.55
CA SER A 383 15.65 -28.56 5.60
C SER A 383 16.63 -27.56 6.22
N ASP A 384 17.58 -28.03 7.03
CA ASP A 384 18.68 -27.23 7.59
C ASP A 384 19.79 -26.92 6.58
N LYS A 385 19.74 -27.55 5.40
CA LYS A 385 20.71 -27.34 4.31
C LYS A 385 20.07 -26.56 3.16
N ALA A 386 20.58 -25.35 2.90
CA ALA A 386 20.15 -24.53 1.77
C ALA A 386 20.30 -25.27 0.43
N VAL A 387 21.39 -26.05 0.27
CA VAL A 387 21.66 -26.85 -0.95
C VAL A 387 20.51 -27.78 -1.34
N ASN A 388 19.78 -28.34 -0.37
CA ASN A 388 18.64 -29.21 -0.67
C ASN A 388 17.49 -28.43 -1.31
N LEU A 389 17.17 -27.24 -0.76
CA LEU A 389 16.17 -26.35 -1.33
C LEU A 389 16.62 -25.85 -2.71
N VAL A 390 17.89 -25.49 -2.87
CA VAL A 390 18.46 -25.12 -4.18
C VAL A 390 18.19 -26.21 -5.23
N ASN A 391 18.47 -27.47 -4.90
CA ASN A 391 18.24 -28.58 -5.82
C ASN A 391 16.76 -28.83 -6.13
N PHE A 392 15.87 -28.48 -5.22
CA PHE A 392 14.43 -28.52 -5.45
C PHE A 392 13.98 -27.39 -6.38
N ILE A 393 14.35 -26.15 -6.10
CA ILE A 393 14.01 -24.96 -6.89
C ILE A 393 14.47 -25.11 -8.35
N LYS A 394 15.70 -25.60 -8.58
CA LYS A 394 16.26 -25.78 -9.93
C LYS A 394 15.45 -26.70 -10.85
N LYS A 395 14.58 -27.55 -10.29
CA LYS A 395 13.73 -28.48 -11.04
C LYS A 395 12.37 -27.89 -11.42
N GLN A 396 12.03 -26.71 -10.90
CA GLN A 396 10.74 -26.10 -11.15
C GLN A 396 10.78 -25.26 -12.43
N ARG A 397 9.66 -25.22 -13.15
CA ARG A 397 9.48 -24.45 -14.38
C ARG A 397 8.06 -23.88 -14.37
N ALA A 398 7.89 -22.71 -14.96
CA ALA A 398 6.58 -22.16 -15.27
C ALA A 398 5.82 -23.08 -16.23
N GLY A 399 4.51 -23.16 -16.08
CA GLY A 399 3.63 -23.89 -16.99
C GLY A 399 2.27 -24.15 -16.37
N GLY A 400 1.33 -24.60 -17.19
CA GLY A 400 -0.06 -24.74 -16.73
C GLY A 400 -0.82 -23.41 -16.78
N GLY A 401 -1.91 -23.35 -16.01
CA GLY A 401 -2.90 -22.28 -16.01
C GLY A 401 -4.04 -22.50 -17.02
N GLY A 402 -4.88 -21.48 -17.20
CA GLY A 402 -5.98 -21.52 -18.17
C GLY A 402 -6.91 -20.32 -18.07
N ASP A 403 -7.13 -19.85 -16.85
CA ASP A 403 -7.74 -18.56 -16.52
C ASP A 403 -6.75 -17.67 -15.77
N PHE A 404 -7.16 -16.44 -15.44
CA PHE A 404 -6.30 -15.45 -14.79
C PHE A 404 -6.11 -15.71 -13.28
N PRO A 405 -7.13 -16.08 -12.49
CA PRO A 405 -6.93 -16.44 -11.08
C PRO A 405 -6.19 -17.76 -10.91
N GLU A 406 -5.50 -17.92 -9.78
CA GLU A 406 -4.63 -19.07 -9.52
C GLU A 406 -4.91 -19.74 -8.15
N ALA A 407 -4.34 -20.92 -7.88
CA ALA A 407 -4.61 -21.70 -6.66
C ALA A 407 -3.90 -21.18 -5.38
N VAL A 408 -4.00 -19.87 -5.11
CA VAL A 408 -3.35 -19.20 -3.96
C VAL A 408 -3.87 -19.73 -2.63
N VAL A 409 -5.16 -20.11 -2.55
CA VAL A 409 -5.73 -20.70 -1.32
C VAL A 409 -5.05 -22.04 -1.01
N GLU A 410 -4.90 -22.91 -2.01
CA GLU A 410 -4.24 -24.21 -1.89
C GLU A 410 -2.75 -24.07 -1.57
N ALA A 411 -2.11 -23.03 -2.11
CA ALA A 411 -0.74 -22.65 -1.77
C ALA A 411 -0.61 -22.25 -0.29
N LEU A 412 -1.55 -21.46 0.23
CA LEU A 412 -1.61 -21.08 1.65
C LEU A 412 -1.94 -22.27 2.55
N ASP A 413 -2.86 -23.14 2.17
CA ASP A 413 -3.15 -24.40 2.85
C ASP A 413 -1.88 -25.26 2.98
N SER A 414 -1.19 -25.47 1.86
CA SER A 414 0.02 -26.30 1.84
C SER A 414 1.16 -25.67 2.62
N SER A 415 1.38 -24.37 2.44
CA SER A 415 2.48 -23.65 3.09
C SER A 415 2.27 -23.49 4.60
N ILE A 416 1.06 -23.19 5.07
CA ILE A 416 0.80 -22.92 6.49
C ILE A 416 0.56 -24.21 7.26
N ASP A 417 -0.14 -25.20 6.69
CA ASP A 417 -0.54 -26.42 7.42
C ASP A 417 0.34 -27.63 7.19
N LYS A 418 0.82 -27.86 5.96
CA LYS A 418 1.62 -29.05 5.65
C LYS A 418 3.10 -28.87 5.97
N LEU A 419 3.67 -27.69 5.75
CA LEU A 419 5.08 -27.44 6.10
C LEU A 419 5.30 -27.53 7.62
N SER A 420 6.42 -28.15 8.02
CA SER A 420 6.78 -28.41 9.42
C SER A 420 7.40 -27.19 10.12
N TRP A 421 6.67 -26.08 10.13
CA TRP A 421 7.00 -24.87 10.88
C TRP A 421 7.30 -25.21 12.34
N SER A 422 8.39 -24.65 12.87
CA SER A 422 8.84 -25.00 14.22
C SER A 422 7.86 -24.52 15.28
N LYS A 423 7.56 -25.40 16.23
CA LYS A 423 6.63 -25.09 17.34
C LYS A 423 7.25 -24.21 18.43
N GLY A 424 8.57 -24.02 18.40
CA GLY A 424 9.37 -23.36 19.43
C GLY A 424 9.76 -21.91 19.10
N ASN A 425 10.88 -21.48 19.66
CA ASN A 425 11.41 -20.13 19.52
C ASN A 425 12.12 -19.93 18.17
N SER A 426 11.32 -19.58 17.16
CA SER A 426 11.81 -19.22 15.82
C SER A 426 11.10 -18.00 15.26
N THR A 427 11.85 -17.21 14.50
CA THR A 427 11.29 -16.29 13.52
C THR A 427 10.81 -17.11 12.33
N LYS A 428 9.61 -16.83 11.83
CA LYS A 428 9.01 -17.53 10.69
C LYS A 428 8.68 -16.50 9.62
N ILE A 429 9.34 -16.61 8.48
CA ILE A 429 9.17 -15.70 7.34
C ILE A 429 8.71 -16.52 6.16
N MET A 430 7.62 -16.09 5.54
CA MET A 430 7.07 -16.67 4.33
C MET A 430 7.04 -15.61 3.25
N PHE A 431 7.87 -15.76 2.23
CA PHE A 431 7.74 -14.97 1.01
C PHE A 431 6.69 -15.61 0.12
N LEU A 432 5.67 -14.83 -0.26
CA LEU A 432 4.58 -15.26 -1.14
C LEU A 432 4.73 -14.53 -2.47
N ILE A 433 5.18 -15.21 -3.51
CA ILE A 433 5.54 -14.65 -4.81
C ILE A 433 4.48 -15.07 -5.83
N LEU A 434 3.81 -14.11 -6.44
CA LEU A 434 2.68 -14.33 -7.37
C LEU A 434 2.37 -13.10 -8.20
N ASP A 435 1.65 -13.31 -9.28
CA ASP A 435 1.16 -12.33 -10.25
C ASP A 435 -0.37 -12.29 -10.37
N ALA A 436 -1.10 -13.24 -9.75
CA ALA A 436 -2.54 -13.36 -9.89
C ALA A 436 -3.29 -13.54 -8.56
N PRO A 437 -4.59 -13.18 -8.49
CA PRO A 437 -5.40 -13.38 -7.29
C PRO A 437 -5.89 -14.84 -7.17
N PRO A 438 -6.38 -15.28 -5.98
CA PRO A 438 -7.09 -16.55 -5.88
C PRO A 438 -8.40 -16.57 -6.67
N HIS A 439 -8.87 -17.76 -7.07
CA HIS A 439 -10.24 -17.91 -7.60
C HIS A 439 -11.28 -17.34 -6.63
N TYR A 440 -12.18 -16.50 -7.16
CA TYR A 440 -13.20 -15.82 -6.37
C TYR A 440 -14.34 -16.77 -5.98
N SER A 441 -14.57 -16.94 -4.68
CA SER A 441 -15.79 -17.53 -4.12
C SER A 441 -15.91 -17.20 -2.63
N GLU A 442 -17.13 -17.24 -2.07
CA GLU A 442 -17.29 -17.05 -0.61
C GLU A 442 -16.52 -18.09 0.21
N GLU A 443 -16.44 -19.33 -0.28
CA GLU A 443 -15.64 -20.39 0.33
C GLU A 443 -14.16 -20.03 0.36
N ASN A 444 -13.61 -19.57 -0.78
CA ASN A 444 -12.21 -19.21 -0.88
C ASN A 444 -11.87 -17.98 -0.04
N ILE A 445 -12.75 -16.96 0.01
CA ILE A 445 -12.58 -15.80 0.90
C ILE A 445 -12.49 -16.24 2.37
N ASN A 446 -13.37 -17.15 2.79
CA ASN A 446 -13.36 -17.68 4.16
C ASN A 446 -12.09 -18.47 4.46
N LYS A 447 -11.69 -19.40 3.57
CA LYS A 447 -10.46 -20.18 3.72
C LYS A 447 -9.23 -19.26 3.78
N LEU A 448 -9.16 -18.28 2.89
CA LEU A 448 -8.09 -17.31 2.82
C LEU A 448 -7.92 -16.58 4.16
N TYR A 449 -9.01 -16.03 4.68
CA TYR A 449 -9.03 -15.38 5.99
C TYR A 449 -8.57 -16.32 7.11
N ASP A 450 -9.09 -17.54 7.17
CA ASP A 450 -8.75 -18.52 8.18
C ASP A 450 -7.26 -18.89 8.14
N LYS A 451 -6.67 -19.02 6.94
CA LYS A 451 -5.24 -19.28 6.78
C LYS A 451 -4.39 -18.11 7.24
N ILE A 452 -4.74 -16.88 6.89
CA ILE A 452 -4.01 -15.69 7.33
C ILE A 452 -4.06 -15.55 8.86
N LYS A 453 -5.25 -15.77 9.45
CA LYS A 453 -5.43 -15.77 10.91
C LYS A 453 -4.59 -16.87 11.57
N LEU A 454 -4.53 -18.06 10.97
CA LEU A 454 -3.70 -19.17 11.43
C LEU A 454 -2.20 -18.87 11.29
N ALA A 455 -1.77 -18.20 10.22
CA ALA A 455 -0.40 -17.74 10.03
C ALA A 455 0.02 -16.79 11.15
N ALA A 456 -0.81 -15.77 11.44
CA ALA A 456 -0.60 -14.86 12.57
C ALA A 456 -0.52 -15.61 13.90
N GLN A 457 -1.43 -16.56 14.15
CA GLN A 457 -1.42 -17.42 15.34
C GLN A 457 -0.13 -18.25 15.48
N LYS A 458 0.38 -18.80 14.37
CA LYS A 458 1.64 -19.55 14.31
C LYS A 458 2.88 -18.64 14.41
N GLY A 459 2.69 -17.33 14.26
CA GLY A 459 3.76 -16.33 14.21
C GLY A 459 4.51 -16.31 12.88
N ILE A 460 3.86 -16.75 11.81
CA ILE A 460 4.35 -16.68 10.43
C ILE A 460 4.09 -15.28 9.91
N THR A 461 5.15 -14.59 9.50
CA THR A 461 5.05 -13.29 8.85
C THR A 461 5.06 -13.50 7.33
N ILE A 462 3.98 -13.07 6.67
CA ILE A 462 3.83 -13.14 5.22
C ILE A 462 4.40 -11.87 4.61
N ILE A 463 5.34 -12.01 3.68
CA ILE A 463 5.92 -10.91 2.89
C ILE A 463 5.61 -11.22 1.42
N PRO A 464 4.54 -10.66 0.87
CA PRO A 464 4.21 -10.85 -0.52
C PRO A 464 5.19 -10.12 -1.44
N LEU A 465 5.47 -10.71 -2.60
CA LEU A 465 6.24 -10.15 -3.70
C LEU A 465 5.39 -10.22 -4.97
N ALA A 466 4.87 -9.09 -5.42
CA ALA A 466 4.18 -8.98 -6.69
C ALA A 466 5.17 -9.09 -7.86
N ALA A 467 4.89 -10.01 -8.78
CA ALA A 467 5.61 -10.20 -10.03
C ALA A 467 5.01 -9.34 -11.17
N SER A 468 5.43 -9.53 -12.43
CA SER A 468 4.80 -8.81 -13.55
C SER A 468 3.31 -9.10 -13.68
N ASP A 469 2.61 -8.22 -14.40
CA ASP A 469 1.19 -8.38 -14.74
C ASP A 469 0.22 -8.46 -13.54
N THR A 470 0.71 -8.27 -12.31
CA THR A 470 -0.09 -8.19 -11.08
C THR A 470 -1.15 -7.10 -11.19
N ASP A 471 -2.41 -7.40 -10.86
CA ASP A 471 -3.49 -6.42 -10.85
C ASP A 471 -3.68 -5.71 -9.48
N LYS A 472 -4.52 -4.68 -9.46
CA LYS A 472 -4.78 -3.89 -8.25
C LYS A 472 -5.53 -4.66 -7.16
N GLN A 473 -6.30 -5.67 -7.56
CA GLN A 473 -7.00 -6.57 -6.65
C GLN A 473 -6.02 -7.46 -5.88
N THR A 474 -5.03 -7.99 -6.59
CA THR A 474 -3.96 -8.80 -6.04
C THR A 474 -3.05 -7.94 -5.15
N GLU A 475 -2.70 -6.72 -5.57
CA GLU A 475 -1.99 -5.76 -4.72
C GLU A 475 -2.72 -5.58 -3.37
N TYR A 476 -4.04 -5.36 -3.41
CA TYR A 476 -4.87 -5.17 -2.22
C TYR A 476 -4.83 -6.38 -1.26
N LEU A 477 -5.00 -7.58 -1.81
CA LEU A 477 -4.94 -8.82 -1.04
C LEU A 477 -3.56 -9.02 -0.42
N MET A 478 -2.50 -8.87 -1.20
CA MET A 478 -1.12 -8.99 -0.72
C MET A 478 -0.86 -8.04 0.46
N ARG A 479 -1.18 -6.76 0.32
CA ARG A 479 -1.03 -5.77 1.40
C ARG A 479 -1.83 -6.14 2.65
N THR A 480 -3.04 -6.67 2.45
CA THR A 480 -3.87 -7.18 3.56
C THR A 480 -3.21 -8.37 4.27
N PHE A 481 -2.61 -9.32 3.54
CA PHE A 481 -1.92 -10.48 4.13
C PHE A 481 -0.70 -10.04 4.93
N ALA A 482 0.06 -9.08 4.37
CA ALA A 482 1.20 -8.46 5.04
C ALA A 482 0.76 -7.80 6.36
N LEU A 483 -0.26 -6.93 6.33
CA LEU A 483 -0.77 -6.25 7.53
C LEU A 483 -1.21 -7.24 8.62
N LEU A 484 -2.04 -8.22 8.26
CA LEU A 484 -2.60 -9.17 9.22
C LEU A 484 -1.54 -10.06 9.89
N THR A 485 -0.35 -10.19 9.28
CA THR A 485 0.74 -11.04 9.77
C THR A 485 2.02 -10.28 10.18
N ASN A 486 1.94 -8.95 10.34
CA ASN A 486 3.08 -8.08 10.70
C ASN A 486 4.22 -8.10 9.65
N GLY A 487 3.85 -8.26 8.39
CA GLY A 487 4.70 -8.26 7.19
C GLY A 487 4.90 -6.88 6.58
N THR A 488 5.30 -6.89 5.31
CA THR A 488 5.47 -5.72 4.44
C THR A 488 5.13 -6.16 3.02
N TYR A 489 4.70 -5.24 2.16
CA TYR A 489 4.43 -5.53 0.75
C TYR A 489 5.67 -5.23 -0.08
N THR A 490 6.03 -6.16 -0.98
CA THR A 490 7.12 -5.97 -1.95
C THR A 490 6.62 -6.24 -3.36
N PHE A 491 7.29 -5.66 -4.34
CA PHE A 491 6.90 -5.75 -5.74
C PHE A 491 8.14 -5.58 -6.62
N LEU A 492 8.17 -6.27 -7.76
CA LEU A 492 9.16 -6.07 -8.81
C LEU A 492 8.92 -4.74 -9.52
N THR A 493 9.96 -4.20 -10.16
CA THR A 493 9.92 -2.90 -10.84
C THR A 493 10.54 -2.99 -12.23
N ASN A 494 10.07 -2.15 -13.14
CA ASN A 494 10.55 -2.11 -14.53
C ASN A 494 12.00 -1.62 -14.70
N HIS A 495 12.65 -1.08 -13.65
CA HIS A 495 14.03 -0.55 -13.72
C HIS A 495 15.08 -1.57 -14.15
N SER A 496 14.81 -2.87 -14.01
CA SER A 496 15.70 -3.93 -14.47
C SER A 496 15.60 -4.20 -15.97
N GLY A 497 14.49 -3.80 -16.62
CA GLY A 497 14.16 -4.17 -18.01
C GLY A 497 13.96 -5.67 -18.22
N ILE A 498 13.65 -6.43 -17.16
CA ILE A 498 13.45 -7.88 -17.19
C ILE A 498 12.02 -8.19 -16.78
N GLY A 499 11.39 -9.11 -17.50
CA GLY A 499 9.99 -9.46 -17.31
C GLY A 499 9.04 -8.58 -18.12
N ASN A 500 7.76 -8.87 -18.02
CA ASN A 500 6.68 -8.05 -18.54
C ASN A 500 6.54 -6.77 -17.71
N ASN A 501 5.53 -5.97 -18.03
CA ASN A 501 5.30 -4.72 -17.32
C ASN A 501 4.86 -5.00 -15.87
N HIS A 502 5.49 -4.31 -14.95
CA HIS A 502 5.13 -4.31 -13.54
C HIS A 502 4.23 -3.11 -13.25
N ILE A 503 3.12 -3.34 -12.53
CA ILE A 503 2.26 -2.24 -12.09
C ILE A 503 3.00 -1.35 -11.09
N GLU A 504 2.79 -0.03 -11.20
CA GLU A 504 3.23 0.86 -10.14
C GLU A 504 2.40 0.60 -8.87
N PRO A 505 3.04 0.47 -7.70
CA PRO A 505 2.33 0.26 -6.44
C PRO A 505 1.44 1.45 -6.12
N THR A 506 0.34 1.20 -5.40
CA THR A 506 -0.52 2.27 -4.90
C THR A 506 0.14 2.89 -3.67
N THR A 507 1.11 3.79 -3.91
CA THR A 507 1.85 4.52 -2.89
C THR A 507 2.34 5.88 -3.43
N ASP A 508 2.51 6.85 -2.54
CA ASP A 508 3.11 8.16 -2.83
C ASP A 508 4.57 8.13 -3.31
N SER A 509 5.40 7.25 -2.74
CA SER A 509 6.81 7.09 -3.13
C SER A 509 7.38 5.76 -2.62
N TYR A 510 8.36 5.22 -3.33
CA TYR A 510 9.09 4.02 -2.92
C TYR A 510 10.56 4.10 -3.35
N GLU A 511 11.37 3.19 -2.84
CA GLU A 511 12.77 3.06 -3.26
C GLU A 511 12.98 1.82 -4.11
N VAL A 512 13.88 1.96 -5.08
CA VAL A 512 14.29 0.86 -5.94
C VAL A 512 15.56 0.25 -5.37
N GLU A 513 15.50 -1.04 -5.06
CA GLU A 513 16.62 -1.87 -4.63
C GLU A 513 16.78 -3.07 -5.56
N LYS A 514 17.92 -3.76 -5.50
CA LYS A 514 18.03 -5.09 -6.12
C LYS A 514 17.19 -6.08 -5.33
N LEU A 515 16.47 -6.97 -6.00
CA LEU A 515 15.57 -7.92 -5.34
C LEU A 515 16.31 -8.76 -4.28
N ASN A 516 17.45 -9.35 -4.63
CA ASN A 516 18.23 -10.14 -3.68
C ASN A 516 18.67 -9.35 -2.43
N GLU A 517 19.04 -8.08 -2.59
CA GLU A 517 19.42 -7.22 -1.46
C GLU A 517 18.20 -6.85 -0.61
N LEU A 518 17.06 -6.54 -1.24
CA LEU A 518 15.79 -6.29 -0.54
C LEU A 518 15.36 -7.51 0.30
N LEU A 519 15.30 -8.70 -0.31
CA LEU A 519 14.92 -9.93 0.39
C LEU A 519 15.89 -10.24 1.54
N LEU A 520 17.20 -10.10 1.30
CA LEU A 520 18.21 -10.30 2.34
C LEU A 520 18.03 -9.30 3.50
N ARG A 521 17.81 -8.02 3.20
CA ARG A 521 17.56 -6.96 4.19
C ARG A 521 16.36 -7.31 5.06
N LEU A 522 15.23 -7.68 4.45
CA LEU A 522 14.00 -8.04 5.15
C LEU A 522 14.15 -9.28 6.05
N ILE A 523 14.89 -10.29 5.58
CA ILE A 523 15.22 -11.48 6.38
C ILE A 523 16.02 -11.10 7.61
N LEU A 524 17.15 -10.39 7.43
CA LEU A 524 18.06 -10.03 8.51
C LEU A 524 17.41 -9.08 9.53
N GLN A 525 16.59 -8.15 9.06
CA GLN A 525 15.85 -7.21 9.89
C GLN A 525 14.88 -7.91 10.85
N ARG A 526 14.35 -9.09 10.47
CA ARG A 526 13.38 -9.87 11.27
C ARG A 526 14.02 -11.04 12.03
N SER A 527 15.14 -11.58 11.55
CA SER A 527 15.83 -12.70 12.20
C SER A 527 16.81 -12.24 13.28
N THR A 528 17.38 -11.04 13.15
CA THR A 528 18.38 -10.52 14.11
C THR A 528 17.70 -10.06 15.40
N ILE A 529 18.13 -10.58 16.55
CA ILE A 529 17.60 -10.18 17.86
C ILE A 529 18.55 -9.18 18.56
N PRO A 530 18.02 -8.22 19.34
CA PRO A 530 18.85 -7.29 20.09
C PRO A 530 19.70 -7.99 21.17
N SER A 531 20.91 -7.47 21.42
CA SER A 531 21.77 -7.98 22.48
C SER A 531 21.17 -7.77 23.87
N CYS A 532 21.29 -8.77 24.73
CA CYS A 532 20.90 -8.67 26.13
C CYS A 532 21.85 -7.78 26.94
N GLN A 533 23.12 -7.66 26.53
CA GLN A 533 24.18 -6.98 27.27
C GLN A 533 24.39 -5.51 26.84
N ALA A 534 24.09 -5.16 25.58
CA ALA A 534 24.28 -3.81 25.04
C ALA A 534 23.11 -3.38 24.15
N PRO A 535 22.88 -2.06 23.92
CA PRO A 535 21.99 -1.59 22.87
C PRO A 535 22.45 -2.17 21.52
N SER A 536 21.54 -2.72 20.70
CA SER A 536 21.91 -3.25 19.40
C SER A 536 22.45 -2.15 18.49
N LYS A 537 23.57 -2.41 17.80
CA LYS A 537 23.88 -1.69 16.57
C LYS A 537 22.88 -2.18 15.53
N ASN A 538 21.94 -1.32 15.13
CA ASN A 538 21.00 -1.65 14.08
C ASN A 538 21.72 -1.48 12.73
N GLU A 539 22.23 -2.58 12.18
CA GLU A 539 23.04 -2.60 10.94
C GLU A 539 22.21 -2.77 9.66
N TYR A 540 20.89 -2.99 9.76
CA TYR A 540 20.02 -3.27 8.60
C TYR A 540 18.88 -2.24 8.56
N ILE A 541 19.24 -1.02 8.17
CA ILE A 541 18.35 0.13 8.04
C ILE A 541 17.86 0.20 6.59
N ASN A 542 16.64 0.69 6.37
CA ASN A 542 16.14 1.01 5.03
C ASN A 542 17.01 2.13 4.41
N LYS A 543 17.37 2.01 3.13
CA LYS A 543 18.34 2.90 2.47
C LYS A 543 17.85 4.36 2.43
N LYS A 544 16.55 4.61 2.29
CA LYS A 544 15.93 5.94 2.39
C LYS A 544 16.28 6.63 3.67
N ILE A 545 16.12 5.88 4.75
CA ILE A 545 16.33 6.37 6.10
C ILE A 545 17.82 6.65 6.32
N GLU A 546 18.69 5.81 5.78
CA GLU A 546 20.14 6.03 5.84
C GLU A 546 20.54 7.31 5.10
N ILE A 547 20.05 7.50 3.88
CA ILE A 547 20.27 8.71 3.07
C ILE A 547 19.69 9.97 3.77
N GLU A 548 18.48 9.87 4.31
CA GLU A 548 17.85 10.98 5.05
C GLU A 548 18.66 11.38 6.30
N LEU A 549 19.25 10.41 7.01
CA LEU A 549 20.11 10.68 8.18
C LEU A 549 21.45 11.34 7.79
N GLU A 550 21.95 11.11 6.58
CA GLU A 550 23.22 11.65 6.09
C GLU A 550 23.08 13.07 5.51
N ASN A 551 21.90 13.44 5.03
CA ASN A 551 21.65 14.71 4.31
C ASN A 551 21.26 15.91 5.19
N GLU A 552 21.28 15.81 6.52
CA GLU A 552 20.90 16.94 7.39
C GLU A 552 22.04 17.95 7.63
N GLU A 553 22.10 18.99 6.81
CA GLU A 553 22.84 20.21 7.15
C GLU A 553 22.03 21.07 8.15
N ASN A 554 22.44 21.08 9.42
CA ASN A 554 21.92 21.93 10.51
C ASN A 554 20.39 21.86 10.75
N PRO A 555 19.88 20.83 11.45
CA PRO A 555 18.45 20.72 11.75
C PRO A 555 17.94 21.92 12.58
N LYS A 556 16.76 22.42 12.22
CA LYS A 556 16.12 23.57 12.91
C LYS A 556 15.53 23.18 14.25
N ILE A 557 15.27 21.88 14.42
CA ILE A 557 14.76 21.28 15.65
C ILE A 557 15.92 20.71 16.47
N LYS A 558 15.92 20.98 17.78
CA LYS A 558 16.89 20.41 18.72
C LYS A 558 16.24 19.37 19.60
N ILE A 559 16.85 18.19 19.69
CA ILE A 559 16.34 17.08 20.52
C ILE A 559 17.35 16.70 21.58
N TYR A 560 16.91 16.70 22.84
CA TYR A 560 17.77 16.40 23.97
C TYR A 560 17.01 15.87 25.20
N PRO A 561 17.65 15.04 26.06
CA PRO A 561 18.98 14.46 25.84
C PRO A 561 18.92 13.37 24.77
N ASN A 562 19.99 13.23 23.99
CA ASN A 562 20.19 12.11 23.07
C ASN A 562 21.68 11.69 23.16
N PRO A 563 22.02 10.53 23.73
CA PRO A 563 21.13 9.45 24.18
C PRO A 563 20.18 9.81 25.34
N THR A 564 19.03 9.15 25.42
CA THR A 564 17.99 9.33 26.46
C THR A 564 17.79 8.08 27.32
N LYS A 565 17.26 8.26 28.54
CA LYS A 565 16.71 7.17 29.37
C LYS A 565 15.21 6.93 29.11
N GLY A 566 14.57 7.78 28.31
CA GLY A 566 13.16 7.68 28.00
C GLY A 566 12.51 9.02 27.66
N VAL A 567 12.70 10.05 28.48
CA VAL A 567 12.10 11.35 28.21
C VAL A 567 13.01 12.18 27.30
N ILE A 568 12.47 12.71 26.21
CA ILE A 568 13.16 13.64 25.31
C ILE A 568 12.38 14.95 25.20
N ASN A 569 13.11 16.04 25.03
CA ASN A 569 12.58 17.35 24.73
C ASN A 569 12.87 17.69 23.28
N ILE A 570 11.87 18.24 22.61
CA ILE A 570 11.90 18.65 21.22
C ILE A 570 11.69 20.15 21.22
N GLN A 571 12.76 20.87 20.94
CA GLN A 571 12.76 22.32 20.91
C GLN A 571 12.71 22.80 19.47
N SER A 572 11.63 23.49 19.13
CA SER A 572 11.42 24.08 17.81
C SER A 572 11.05 25.56 17.93
N ASN A 573 11.52 26.38 16.99
CA ASN A 573 11.12 27.78 16.86
C ASN A 573 9.80 27.95 16.10
N LYS A 574 9.35 26.90 15.39
CA LYS A 574 8.09 26.84 14.65
C LYS A 574 7.16 25.79 15.26
N GLN A 575 5.87 25.89 14.94
CA GLN A 575 4.94 24.81 15.22
C GLN A 575 5.37 23.57 14.42
N ILE A 576 5.30 22.40 15.05
CA ILE A 576 5.50 21.12 14.39
C ILE A 576 4.12 20.60 14.02
N ASP A 577 3.86 20.46 12.73
CA ASP A 577 2.56 20.02 12.23
C ASP A 577 2.34 18.56 12.56
N GLU A 578 3.37 17.75 12.34
CA GLU A 578 3.36 16.31 12.60
C GLU A 578 4.70 15.82 13.13
N LEU A 579 4.64 14.90 14.08
CA LEU A 579 5.78 14.18 14.61
C LEU A 579 5.49 12.69 14.58
N TYR A 580 6.45 11.93 14.05
CA TYR A 580 6.41 10.48 14.04
C TYR A 580 7.65 9.93 14.69
N LEU A 581 7.48 8.98 15.60
CA LEU A 581 8.55 8.13 16.09
C LEU A 581 8.40 6.76 15.42
N TYR A 582 9.42 6.34 14.71
CA TYR A 582 9.53 5.04 14.06
C TYR A 582 10.51 4.15 14.80
N ASP A 583 10.26 2.86 14.74
CA ASP A 583 11.34 1.90 14.92
C ASP A 583 12.26 1.86 13.68
N PHE A 584 13.39 1.17 13.78
CA PHE A 584 14.34 1.05 12.66
C PHE A 584 13.86 0.18 11.48
N SER A 585 12.66 -0.40 11.54
CA SER A 585 12.00 -0.95 10.35
C SER A 585 11.04 0.02 9.66
N GLY A 586 10.96 1.26 10.14
CA GLY A 586 10.01 2.23 9.64
C GLY A 586 8.61 2.04 10.21
N LYS A 587 8.39 1.19 11.21
CA LYS A 587 7.06 1.03 11.82
C LYS A 587 6.79 2.20 12.78
N ILE A 588 5.66 2.89 12.61
CA ILE A 588 5.26 3.99 13.50
C ILE A 588 4.95 3.44 14.89
N LEU A 589 5.56 4.04 15.91
CA LEU A 589 5.37 3.76 17.33
C LEU A 589 4.56 4.87 18.04
N ILE A 590 4.84 6.13 17.69
CA ILE A 590 4.18 7.32 18.23
C ILE A 590 3.88 8.26 17.08
N ARG A 591 2.69 8.87 17.11
CA ARG A 591 2.30 10.00 16.27
C ARG A 591 1.78 11.12 17.17
N GLN A 592 2.20 12.34 16.88
CA GLN A 592 1.65 13.54 17.48
C GLN A 592 1.43 14.60 16.40
N GLU A 593 0.38 15.38 16.56
CA GLU A 593 0.01 16.44 15.63
C GLU A 593 -0.06 17.78 16.36
N LYS A 594 0.17 18.87 15.62
CA LYS A 594 -0.04 20.25 16.08
C LYS A 594 0.72 20.57 17.38
N LEU A 595 1.97 20.16 17.45
CA LEU A 595 2.86 20.43 18.58
C LEU A 595 3.26 21.92 18.60
N PRO A 596 2.96 22.68 19.67
CA PRO A 596 3.18 24.12 19.72
C PRO A 596 4.67 24.47 19.60
N LYS A 597 4.94 25.71 19.15
CA LYS A 597 6.30 26.26 19.18
C LYS A 597 6.87 26.25 20.60
N GLY A 598 8.18 26.07 20.74
CA GLY A 598 8.86 25.96 22.03
C GLY A 598 9.32 24.53 22.31
N THR A 599 9.25 24.13 23.58
CA THR A 599 9.75 22.83 24.03
C THR A 599 8.60 21.87 24.30
N ASN A 600 8.53 20.80 23.53
CA ASN A 600 7.58 19.71 23.71
C ASN A 600 8.27 18.49 24.30
N LYS A 601 7.59 17.78 25.20
CA LYS A 601 8.14 16.59 25.86
C LYS A 601 7.52 15.33 25.28
N ILE A 602 8.35 14.39 24.83
CA ILE A 602 7.94 13.05 24.42
C ILE A 602 8.51 12.05 25.42
N ASP A 603 7.67 11.16 25.92
CA ASP A 603 8.08 10.10 26.84
C ASP A 603 8.10 8.75 26.11
N ILE A 604 9.31 8.25 25.86
CA ILE A 604 9.54 6.91 25.32
C ILE A 604 10.05 5.92 26.38
N THR A 605 9.97 6.25 27.68
CA THR A 605 10.48 5.43 28.81
C THR A 605 9.95 3.99 28.78
N ALA A 606 8.70 3.82 28.38
CA ALA A 606 8.02 2.53 28.35
C ALA A 606 8.49 1.62 27.21
N TYR A 607 9.09 2.18 26.15
CA TYR A 607 9.57 1.43 24.98
C TYR A 607 10.89 0.70 25.25
N PRO A 608 11.25 -0.31 24.45
CA PRO A 608 12.51 -1.02 24.58
C PRO A 608 13.76 -0.11 24.56
N GLN A 609 14.86 -0.58 25.12
CA GLN A 609 16.17 0.00 24.82
C GLN A 609 16.51 -0.31 23.37
N SER A 610 16.54 0.71 22.53
CA SER A 610 16.85 0.59 21.12
C SER A 610 17.22 1.98 20.59
N ALA A 611 17.67 2.01 19.36
CA ALA A 611 17.60 3.24 18.61
C ALA A 611 16.17 3.39 18.04
N TYR A 612 15.73 4.62 17.84
CA TYR A 612 14.53 5.01 17.12
C TYR A 612 14.84 6.09 16.08
N LEU A 613 13.89 6.34 15.18
CA LEU A 613 13.95 7.44 14.23
C LEU A 613 12.79 8.37 14.50
N MET A 614 13.04 9.67 14.52
CA MET A 614 12.00 10.65 14.75
C MET A 614 11.94 11.61 13.59
N ARG A 615 10.79 11.71 12.92
CA ARG A 615 10.57 12.66 11.83
C ARG A 615 9.62 13.75 12.30
N CYS A 616 9.97 14.99 12.03
CA CYS A 616 9.18 16.18 12.38
C CYS A 616 8.90 16.98 11.11
N ARG A 617 7.62 17.24 10.82
CA ARG A 617 7.18 18.07 9.70
C ARG A 617 6.84 19.49 10.18
N TYR A 618 7.27 20.49 9.43
CA TYR A 618 6.91 21.89 9.65
C TYR A 618 6.74 22.61 8.29
N GLY A 619 5.49 22.87 7.91
CA GLY A 619 5.13 23.21 6.54
C GLY A 619 5.39 22.03 5.60
N GLU A 620 6.13 22.27 4.52
CA GLU A 620 6.55 21.26 3.54
C GLU A 620 7.90 20.60 3.86
N GLN A 621 8.59 21.07 4.91
CA GLN A 621 9.91 20.57 5.29
C GLN A 621 9.82 19.45 6.33
N TRP A 622 10.77 18.52 6.26
CA TRP A 622 10.94 17.40 7.20
C TRP A 622 12.36 17.40 7.77
N ASP A 623 12.47 17.25 9.09
CA ASP A 623 13.72 16.90 9.77
C ASP A 623 13.60 15.46 10.32
N THR A 624 14.63 14.63 10.15
CA THR A 624 14.75 13.23 10.58
C THR A 624 15.91 13.05 11.55
N PHE A 625 15.62 12.57 12.77
CA PHE A 625 16.59 12.41 13.84
C PHE A 625 16.75 10.96 14.28
N LYS A 626 17.98 10.52 14.49
CA LYS A 626 18.29 9.26 15.19
C LYS A 626 18.24 9.45 16.70
N ILE A 627 17.35 8.75 17.39
CA ILE A 627 17.19 8.81 18.85
C ILE A 627 17.73 7.53 19.48
N ILE A 628 18.67 7.63 20.41
CA ILE A 628 19.25 6.46 21.10
C ILE A 628 18.65 6.37 22.51
N LYS A 629 17.90 5.31 22.80
CA LYS A 629 17.38 5.03 24.14
C LYS A 629 18.22 3.96 24.85
N ASN A 630 18.88 4.38 25.92
CA ASN A 630 19.74 3.54 26.74
C ASN A 630 19.01 2.81 27.86
#